data_AF-A0A8H3ZNX9-F1
#
_entry.id   AF-A0A8H3ZNX9-F1
#
_cell.length_a   1.000
_cell.length_b   1.000
_cell.length_c   1.000
_cell.angle_alpha   90.00
_cell.angle_beta   90.00
_cell.angle_gamma   90.00
#
_symmetry.space_group_name_H-M   'P 1'
#
loop_
_entity.id
_entity.type
_entity.pdbx_description
1 polymer ?
#
loop_
_entity_poly.entity_id
_entity_poly.type
_entity_poly.pdbx_seq_one_letter_code
_entity_poly.pdbx_strand_id
1 'polypeptide(L)'
;MARMEIPSDTEEQASPSVNSDNEPSRERRNMAANVYPGVRCDVPSHAYQLSCESNTNWSEYYPKGAEIQAYYEQVVSKHALDDSVHLEHEIVKATWLSEASQWAVEIRDLRSGDVFVNTAEFLVNAQGRISNPKFPNIHGLQNIFRGKVIHTARWPEGFKVAGKRVAVIGNGASGQQILPNILPEVSHIDHNLRTKTWVTPTFAGNLHEATADAPGDVIGSKENAELREKIIRCMKERLKGDEDWLQRVLPDYAPGCKRLTPAPGYLEGLQSEKVDYVTDAIVSVDETGIITADGKRREVDVIIAATGFDTTYSAAFPLVGNDGIDLREKWAPDGEIGYPETYLGTMAPGFPNYFTVLQAQGNARGGTVPLQIEIAATYIAKCIRKVQTQSYASLNPREEAAREFNDIVNGYFDNKVTTDKCNSWFKQGAGATHVLIAWPGTFHHRADILRDPR
;
A
#
# COMPACT_ATOMS: atom_id res chain seq x y z
N MET A 1 -1.87 -20.06 24.08
CA MET A 1 -0.87 -19.71 23.06
C MET A 1 -0.68 -20.93 22.20
N ALA A 2 -1.27 -20.96 21.00
CA ALA A 2 -1.03 -22.05 20.06
C ALA A 2 0.26 -21.72 19.31
N ARG A 3 1.32 -22.50 19.55
CA ARG A 3 2.54 -22.49 18.75
C ARG A 3 2.19 -23.10 17.40
N MET A 4 2.51 -22.40 16.32
CA MET A 4 2.53 -22.97 14.98
C MET A 4 3.93 -23.53 14.78
N GLU A 5 4.12 -24.79 15.16
CA GLU A 5 5.36 -25.53 14.87
C GLU A 5 5.29 -26.03 13.43
N ILE A 6 6.31 -25.72 12.64
CA ILE A 6 6.59 -26.41 11.38
C ILE A 6 7.48 -27.60 11.78
N PRO A 7 7.06 -28.87 11.61
CA PRO A 7 7.88 -30.00 12.01
C PRO A 7 9.04 -30.15 11.02
N SER A 8 10.27 -30.20 11.53
CA SER A 8 11.42 -30.73 10.79
C SER A 8 11.88 -32.02 11.47
N ASP A 9 11.45 -33.16 10.96
CA ASP A 9 12.05 -34.46 11.31
C ASP A 9 13.00 -34.87 10.18
N THR A 10 14.30 -34.86 10.46
CA THR A 10 15.20 -36.01 10.30
C THR A 10 16.53 -35.68 10.94
N GLU A 11 16.80 -36.35 12.07
CA GLU A 11 18.13 -36.46 12.67
C GLU A 11 19.06 -37.20 11.71
N GLU A 12 20.21 -36.62 11.37
CA GLU A 12 21.42 -37.41 11.16
C GLU A 12 22.64 -36.67 11.75
N GLN A 13 23.35 -37.39 12.60
CA GLN A 13 24.46 -36.93 13.42
C GLN A 13 25.72 -36.69 12.57
N ALA A 14 26.40 -35.55 12.76
CA ALA A 14 27.84 -35.43 12.51
C ALA A 14 28.50 -34.43 13.47
N SER A 15 29.61 -34.87 14.07
CA SER A 15 30.37 -34.27 15.18
C SER A 15 31.22 -33.03 14.77
N PRO A 16 31.82 -32.29 15.73
CA PRO A 16 32.20 -30.89 15.53
C PRO A 16 33.62 -30.73 14.97
N SER A 17 33.79 -29.83 14.00
CA SER A 17 35.07 -29.21 13.71
C SER A 17 34.97 -27.70 13.84
N VAL A 18 35.66 -27.18 14.86
CA VAL A 18 35.94 -25.77 15.07
C VAL A 18 36.67 -25.24 13.84
N ASN A 19 36.14 -24.17 13.24
CA ASN A 19 36.97 -23.12 12.68
C ASN A 19 36.26 -21.77 12.83
N SER A 20 36.94 -20.93 13.60
CA SER A 20 36.70 -19.51 13.76
C SER A 20 36.93 -18.80 12.44
N ASP A 21 35.90 -18.13 11.94
CA ASP A 21 36.08 -16.92 11.14
C ASP A 21 34.85 -16.03 11.38
N ASN A 22 35.12 -14.74 11.61
CA ASN A 22 34.15 -13.69 11.88
C ASN A 22 33.13 -13.59 10.72
N GLU A 23 32.00 -14.27 10.83
CA GLU A 23 30.81 -13.89 10.10
C GLU A 23 30.14 -12.69 10.80
N PRO A 24 29.81 -11.61 10.08
CA PRO A 24 29.01 -10.54 10.65
C PRO A 24 27.65 -11.14 11.05
N SER A 25 27.35 -11.04 12.34
CA SER A 25 26.07 -11.39 12.95
C SER A 25 24.90 -10.97 12.07
N ARG A 26 23.93 -11.87 11.81
CA ARG A 26 22.57 -11.61 11.26
C ARG A 26 22.29 -10.11 11.13
N GLU A 27 22.73 -9.46 10.05
CA GLU A 27 22.36 -8.07 9.80
C GLU A 27 20.85 -8.09 9.61
N ARG A 28 20.12 -7.58 10.61
CA ARG A 28 18.67 -7.43 10.55
C ARG A 28 18.38 -6.58 9.32
N ARG A 29 17.93 -7.22 8.25
CA ARG A 29 17.50 -6.51 7.04
C ARG A 29 16.38 -5.57 7.44
N ASN A 30 16.47 -4.35 6.91
CA ASN A 30 15.50 -3.30 7.11
C ASN A 30 14.07 -3.83 6.85
N MET A 31 13.22 -3.85 7.88
CA MET A 31 11.85 -4.35 7.77
C MET A 31 10.94 -3.40 6.94
N ALA A 32 11.40 -2.18 6.64
CA ALA A 32 10.69 -1.19 5.84
C ALA A 32 11.25 -1.12 4.41
N ALA A 33 10.37 -1.35 3.42
CA ALA A 33 10.73 -1.17 2.02
C ALA A 33 10.88 0.32 1.62
N ASN A 34 10.12 1.22 2.24
CA ASN A 34 10.09 2.64 1.89
C ASN A 34 11.02 3.45 2.81
N VAL A 35 12.19 3.83 2.29
CA VAL A 35 13.23 4.58 3.04
C VAL A 35 13.66 5.88 2.36
N TYR A 36 12.89 6.36 1.39
CA TYR A 36 13.20 7.58 0.65
C TYR A 36 13.17 8.84 1.55
N PRO A 37 13.91 9.92 1.18
CA PRO A 37 13.93 11.16 1.95
C PRO A 37 12.53 11.74 2.19
N GLY A 38 12.19 11.96 3.47
CA GLY A 38 10.91 12.52 3.87
C GLY A 38 9.77 11.53 4.09
N VAL A 39 10.01 10.22 3.95
CA VAL A 39 8.99 9.18 4.23
C VAL A 39 8.41 9.32 5.65
N ARG A 40 7.09 9.45 5.74
CA ARG A 40 6.37 9.77 6.98
C ARG A 40 4.92 9.28 6.91
N CYS A 41 4.37 8.93 8.07
CA CYS A 41 2.95 8.63 8.20
C CYS A 41 2.08 9.91 8.15
N ASP A 42 0.90 9.82 7.54
CA ASP A 42 -0.11 10.88 7.53
C ASP A 42 -1.17 10.72 8.63
N VAL A 43 -1.04 9.68 9.47
CA VAL A 43 -1.86 9.42 10.65
C VAL A 43 -1.04 9.78 11.90
N PRO A 44 -1.67 10.40 12.92
CA PRO A 44 -1.00 10.68 14.18
C PRO A 44 -0.35 9.43 14.80
N SER A 45 0.88 9.55 15.29
CA SER A 45 1.66 8.47 15.92
C SER A 45 0.88 7.75 17.02
N HIS A 46 0.16 8.52 17.84
CA HIS A 46 -0.67 8.03 18.93
C HIS A 46 -1.78 7.07 18.48
N ALA A 47 -2.19 7.12 17.21
CA ALA A 47 -3.19 6.24 16.61
C ALA A 47 -2.59 5.21 15.63
N TYR A 48 -1.40 5.48 15.07
CA TYR A 48 -0.71 4.61 14.12
C TYR A 48 0.22 3.61 14.81
N GLN A 49 -0.36 2.79 15.68
CA GLN A 49 0.32 1.76 16.46
C GLN A 49 -0.67 0.61 16.74
N LEU A 50 -0.16 -0.55 17.16
CA LEU A 50 -0.99 -1.67 17.60
C LEU A 50 -1.64 -1.32 18.95
N SER A 51 -2.91 -1.69 19.13
CA SER A 51 -3.62 -1.49 20.40
C SER A 51 -3.06 -2.38 21.51
N CYS A 52 -2.47 -3.52 21.16
CA CYS A 52 -1.80 -4.42 22.11
C CYS A 52 -0.35 -4.02 22.44
N GLU A 53 0.24 -3.09 21.68
CA GLU A 53 1.64 -2.67 21.84
C GLU A 53 1.76 -1.15 21.81
N SER A 54 1.40 -0.49 22.91
CA SER A 54 1.46 0.97 22.98
C SER A 54 2.90 1.47 23.12
N ASN A 55 3.27 2.42 22.26
CA ASN A 55 4.45 3.27 22.39
C ASN A 55 4.04 4.67 22.84
N THR A 56 4.53 5.08 24.00
CA THR A 56 4.27 6.41 24.60
C THR A 56 5.36 7.43 24.30
N ASN A 57 6.42 7.02 23.61
CA ASN A 57 7.64 7.81 23.41
C ASN A 57 7.86 8.22 21.95
N TRP A 58 6.79 8.38 21.18
CA TRP A 58 6.87 8.92 19.83
C TRP A 58 7.49 10.32 19.85
N SER A 59 8.54 10.53 19.07
CA SER A 59 9.32 11.76 18.99
C SER A 59 8.58 12.90 18.26
N GLU A 60 7.61 12.56 17.42
CA GLU A 60 6.82 13.52 16.68
C GLU A 60 5.38 13.05 16.46
N TYR A 61 4.48 14.01 16.19
CA TYR A 61 3.06 13.73 16.01
C TYR A 61 2.76 12.91 14.75
N TYR A 62 3.52 13.09 13.67
CA TYR A 62 3.44 12.29 12.45
C TYR A 62 4.77 11.57 12.25
N PRO A 63 4.92 10.29 12.63
CA PRO A 63 6.23 9.66 12.77
C PRO A 63 6.92 9.41 11.43
N LYS A 64 8.26 9.56 11.39
CA LYS A 64 9.10 9.21 10.24
C LYS A 64 9.07 7.71 10.02
N GLY A 65 9.32 7.27 8.78
CA GLY A 65 9.38 5.85 8.45
C GLY A 65 10.35 5.05 9.34
N ALA A 66 11.53 5.60 9.63
CA ALA A 66 12.52 4.92 10.48
C ALA A 66 12.06 4.70 11.92
N GLU A 67 11.25 5.62 12.48
CA GLU A 67 10.72 5.48 13.84
C GLU A 67 9.62 4.41 13.89
N ILE A 68 8.76 4.36 12.86
CA ILE A 68 7.75 3.31 12.70
C ILE A 68 8.42 1.94 12.55
N GLN A 69 9.48 1.86 11.75
CA GLN A 69 10.27 0.65 11.58
C GLN A 69 10.84 0.17 12.92
N ALA A 70 11.51 1.06 13.66
CA ALA A 70 12.08 0.73 14.98
C ALA A 70 11.01 0.25 15.97
N TYR A 71 9.82 0.85 15.93
CA TYR A 71 8.68 0.39 16.73
C TYR A 71 8.29 -1.07 16.41
N TYR A 72 8.13 -1.44 15.14
CA TYR A 72 7.77 -2.82 14.79
C TYR A 72 8.91 -3.82 15.03
N GLU A 73 10.17 -3.43 14.83
CA GLU A 73 11.33 -4.25 15.19
C GLU A 73 11.37 -4.53 16.71
N GLN A 74 11.00 -3.54 17.53
CA GLN A 74 10.86 -3.74 18.98
C GLN A 74 9.71 -4.69 19.31
N VAL A 75 8.58 -4.60 18.62
CA VAL A 75 7.43 -5.52 18.79
C VAL A 75 7.85 -6.96 18.47
N VAL A 76 8.53 -7.18 17.34
CA VAL A 76 9.05 -8.50 16.93
C VAL A 76 9.97 -9.08 17.99
N SER A 77 10.93 -8.28 18.46
CA SER A 77 11.89 -8.71 19.48
C SER A 77 11.22 -8.98 20.83
N LYS A 78 10.26 -8.14 21.26
CA LYS A 78 9.54 -8.29 22.54
C LYS A 78 8.74 -9.60 22.60
N HIS A 79 8.14 -10.00 21.48
CA HIS A 79 7.33 -11.21 21.38
C HIS A 79 8.11 -12.44 20.91
N ALA A 80 9.44 -12.34 20.78
CA ALA A 80 10.32 -13.41 20.30
C ALA A 80 9.83 -14.04 18.98
N LEU A 81 9.41 -13.20 18.04
CA LEU A 81 8.87 -13.65 16.75
C LEU A 81 9.96 -13.96 15.73
N ASP A 82 11.22 -13.63 16.01
CA ASP A 82 12.36 -13.81 15.09
C ASP A 82 12.48 -15.25 14.56
N ASP A 83 12.27 -16.25 15.42
CA ASP A 83 12.38 -17.67 15.04
C ASP A 83 11.20 -18.16 14.19
N SER A 84 10.09 -17.41 14.18
CA SER A 84 8.91 -17.70 13.34
C SER A 84 8.96 -17.00 11.98
N VAL A 85 9.97 -16.15 11.73
CA VAL A 85 10.07 -15.33 10.52
C VAL A 85 11.23 -15.81 9.66
N HIS A 86 10.90 -16.46 8.55
CA HIS A 86 11.87 -16.86 7.52
C HIS A 86 11.98 -15.76 6.47
N LEU A 87 13.06 -14.98 6.53
CA LEU A 87 13.40 -13.99 5.51
C LEU A 87 14.07 -14.66 4.31
N GLU A 88 14.15 -13.96 3.18
CA GLU A 88 14.78 -14.48 1.94
C GLU A 88 14.08 -15.70 1.34
N HIS A 89 12.78 -15.80 1.59
CA HIS A 89 11.92 -16.81 1.01
C HIS A 89 10.84 -16.12 0.18
N GLU A 90 10.71 -16.53 -1.07
CA GLU A 90 9.68 -16.05 -2.00
C GLU A 90 8.66 -17.18 -2.22
N ILE A 91 7.39 -16.94 -1.92
CA ILE A 91 6.31 -17.88 -2.29
C ILE A 91 6.13 -17.79 -3.81
N VAL A 92 6.38 -18.91 -4.49
CA VAL A 92 6.26 -19.03 -5.95
C VAL A 92 4.85 -19.42 -6.35
N LYS A 93 4.21 -20.30 -5.57
CA LYS A 93 2.87 -20.83 -5.83
C LYS A 93 2.30 -21.45 -4.56
N ALA A 94 0.97 -21.45 -4.42
CA ALA A 94 0.29 -22.28 -3.42
C ALA A 94 -0.89 -23.03 -4.04
N THR A 95 -1.08 -24.28 -3.66
CA THR A 95 -2.13 -25.16 -4.21
C THR A 95 -2.87 -25.86 -3.08
N TRP A 96 -4.20 -25.78 -3.10
CA TRP A 96 -5.05 -26.50 -2.17
C TRP A 96 -5.11 -27.99 -2.53
N LEU A 97 -4.83 -28.84 -1.54
CA LEU A 97 -4.89 -30.29 -1.63
C LEU A 97 -6.17 -30.77 -0.93
N SER A 98 -7.25 -30.96 -1.70
CA SER A 98 -8.58 -31.28 -1.16
C SER A 98 -8.61 -32.56 -0.32
N GLU A 99 -7.87 -33.60 -0.71
CA GLU A 99 -7.82 -34.87 0.03
C GLU A 99 -7.16 -34.73 1.40
N ALA A 100 -6.14 -33.86 1.51
CA ALA A 100 -5.41 -33.61 2.74
C ALA A 100 -5.98 -32.44 3.56
N SER A 101 -6.87 -31.63 2.97
CA SER A 101 -7.33 -30.35 3.54
C SER A 101 -6.18 -29.42 3.93
N GLN A 102 -5.17 -29.32 3.06
CA GLN A 102 -3.96 -28.53 3.29
C GLN A 102 -3.54 -27.75 2.03
N TRP A 103 -2.82 -26.66 2.25
CA TRP A 103 -2.09 -25.92 1.21
C TRP A 103 -0.70 -26.51 1.04
N ALA A 104 -0.33 -26.91 -0.18
CA ALA A 104 1.06 -27.07 -0.59
C ALA A 104 1.59 -25.73 -1.07
N VAL A 105 2.65 -25.23 -0.45
CA VAL A 105 3.26 -23.93 -0.71
C VAL A 105 4.65 -24.15 -1.28
N GLU A 106 4.85 -23.78 -2.55
CA GLU A 106 6.14 -23.79 -3.23
C GLU A 106 6.90 -22.51 -2.87
N ILE A 107 8.09 -22.67 -2.29
CA ILE A 107 8.89 -21.58 -1.74
C ILE A 107 10.28 -21.64 -2.36
N ARG A 108 10.75 -20.50 -2.87
CA ARG A 108 12.11 -20.31 -3.35
C ARG A 108 12.98 -19.68 -2.26
N ASP A 109 14.07 -20.34 -1.91
CA ASP A 109 15.15 -19.71 -1.14
C ASP A 109 15.90 -18.74 -2.06
N LEU A 110 15.92 -17.46 -1.71
CA LEU A 110 16.55 -16.41 -2.51
C LEU A 110 18.08 -16.41 -2.40
N ARG A 111 18.67 -17.13 -1.44
CA ARG A 111 20.11 -17.29 -1.29
C ARG A 111 20.65 -18.39 -2.20
N SER A 112 20.02 -19.58 -2.18
CA SER A 112 20.47 -20.71 -2.98
C SER A 112 19.83 -20.77 -4.37
N GLY A 113 18.61 -20.24 -4.50
CA GLY A 113 17.77 -20.35 -5.69
C GLY A 113 16.94 -21.64 -5.74
N ASP A 114 17.09 -22.53 -4.77
CA ASP A 114 16.35 -23.80 -4.71
C ASP A 114 14.87 -23.56 -4.39
N VAL A 115 14.03 -24.47 -4.88
CA VAL A 115 12.59 -24.47 -4.61
C VAL A 115 12.23 -25.72 -3.81
N PHE A 116 11.55 -25.54 -2.69
CA PHE A 116 11.03 -26.62 -1.86
C PHE A 116 9.54 -26.40 -1.56
N VAL A 117 8.88 -27.45 -1.08
CA VAL A 117 7.44 -27.43 -0.77
C VAL A 117 7.25 -27.59 0.72
N ASN A 118 6.40 -26.76 1.31
CA ASN A 118 5.91 -26.93 2.67
C ASN A 118 4.38 -27.06 2.67
N THR A 119 3.81 -27.74 3.65
CA THR A 119 2.35 -27.93 3.79
C THR A 119 1.80 -27.19 4.99
N ALA A 120 0.62 -26.59 4.86
CA ALA A 120 -0.07 -25.91 5.96
C ALA A 120 -1.59 -26.10 5.91
N GLU A 121 -2.23 -26.29 7.06
CA GLU A 121 -3.70 -26.36 7.14
C GLU A 121 -4.37 -25.03 6.76
N PHE A 122 -3.70 -23.91 7.07
CA PHE A 122 -4.19 -22.55 6.83
C PHE A 122 -3.13 -21.71 6.12
N LEU A 123 -3.57 -20.89 5.17
CA LEU A 123 -2.71 -19.93 4.48
C LEU A 123 -3.22 -18.51 4.74
N VAL A 124 -2.45 -17.70 5.46
CA VAL A 124 -2.79 -16.31 5.76
C VAL A 124 -1.88 -15.38 4.97
N ASN A 125 -2.44 -14.67 3.99
CA ASN A 125 -1.71 -13.70 3.19
C ASN A 125 -1.74 -12.31 3.85
N ALA A 126 -0.55 -11.85 4.30
CA ALA A 126 -0.32 -10.54 4.90
C ALA A 126 0.71 -9.70 4.12
N GLN A 127 0.87 -9.91 2.81
CA GLN A 127 1.88 -9.23 1.97
C GLN A 127 1.63 -7.72 1.78
N GLY A 128 0.44 -7.23 2.15
CA GLY A 128 -0.01 -5.88 1.85
C GLY A 128 -0.21 -5.65 0.34
N ARG A 129 -0.67 -4.45 -0.02
CA ARG A 129 -1.02 -4.09 -1.42
C ARG A 129 -0.27 -2.89 -1.98
N ILE A 130 0.56 -2.27 -1.15
CA ILE A 130 1.36 -1.09 -1.50
C ILE A 130 2.82 -1.48 -1.33
N SER A 131 3.23 -2.55 -2.03
CA SER A 131 4.53 -3.21 -1.89
C SER A 131 5.24 -3.46 -3.21
N ASN A 132 4.51 -3.82 -4.29
CA ASN A 132 5.09 -4.01 -5.62
C ASN A 132 5.19 -2.68 -6.40
N PRO A 133 6.40 -2.10 -6.61
CA PRO A 133 6.54 -0.80 -7.25
C PRO A 133 6.15 -0.83 -8.74
N LYS A 134 5.46 0.20 -9.19
CA LYS A 134 5.05 0.35 -10.59
C LYS A 134 5.92 1.40 -11.26
N PHE A 135 6.92 0.96 -12.02
CA PHE A 135 7.74 1.88 -12.81
C PHE A 135 6.92 2.53 -13.95
N PRO A 136 7.21 3.78 -14.34
CA PRO A 136 6.57 4.39 -15.48
C PRO A 136 6.97 3.68 -16.78
N ASN A 137 5.98 3.42 -17.64
CA ASN A 137 6.22 2.89 -18.97
C ASN A 137 6.59 4.03 -19.92
N ILE A 138 7.88 4.36 -20.01
CA ILE A 138 8.42 5.42 -20.87
C ILE A 138 9.41 4.80 -21.85
N HIS A 139 9.25 5.14 -23.14
CA HIS A 139 10.15 4.65 -24.18
C HIS A 139 11.60 5.10 -23.91
N GLY A 140 12.54 4.14 -23.92
CA GLY A 140 13.96 4.38 -23.67
C GLY A 140 14.38 4.30 -22.20
N LEU A 141 13.45 4.22 -21.24
CA LEU A 141 13.79 4.34 -19.81
C LEU A 141 14.70 3.23 -19.29
N GLN A 142 14.52 2.00 -19.79
CA GLN A 142 15.28 0.83 -19.32
C GLN A 142 16.55 0.57 -20.13
N ASN A 143 16.64 1.10 -21.35
CA ASN A 143 17.65 0.68 -22.33
C ASN A 143 18.42 1.83 -23.01
N ILE A 144 17.96 3.08 -22.90
CA ILE A 144 18.59 4.25 -23.52
C ILE A 144 19.12 5.20 -22.46
N PHE A 145 18.32 5.52 -21.44
CA PHE A 145 18.72 6.46 -20.38
C PHE A 145 19.91 5.92 -19.58
N ARG A 146 21.01 6.68 -19.56
CA ARG A 146 22.26 6.30 -18.88
C ARG A 146 22.35 6.78 -17.44
N GLY A 147 21.45 7.69 -17.05
CA GLY A 147 21.34 8.17 -15.66
C GLY A 147 20.72 7.12 -14.73
N LYS A 148 20.57 7.46 -13.45
CA LYS A 148 20.01 6.55 -12.45
C LYS A 148 18.48 6.62 -12.46
N VAL A 149 17.79 5.48 -12.58
CA VAL A 149 16.34 5.38 -12.34
C VAL A 149 16.10 4.76 -10.97
N ILE A 150 15.33 5.44 -10.12
CA ILE A 150 15.03 5.03 -8.74
C ILE A 150 13.51 5.04 -8.55
N HIS A 151 12.94 3.95 -8.06
CA HIS A 151 11.58 3.99 -7.52
C HIS A 151 11.64 4.30 -6.03
N THR A 152 10.70 5.11 -5.52
CA THR A 152 10.69 5.53 -4.10
C THR A 152 10.68 4.35 -3.12
N ALA A 153 9.97 3.28 -3.47
CA ALA A 153 9.91 2.02 -2.71
C ALA A 153 11.16 1.12 -2.79
N ARG A 154 12.17 1.49 -3.59
CA ARG A 154 13.45 0.78 -3.71
C ARG A 154 14.58 1.81 -3.69
N TRP A 155 14.54 2.70 -2.71
CA TRP A 155 15.54 3.74 -2.56
C TRP A 155 16.91 3.13 -2.23
N PRO A 156 17.96 3.35 -3.04
CA PRO A 156 19.25 2.72 -2.79
C PRO A 156 19.90 3.29 -1.53
N GLU A 157 20.48 2.40 -0.73
CA GLU A 157 21.22 2.78 0.47
C GLU A 157 22.39 3.71 0.12
N GLY A 158 22.58 4.75 0.94
CA GLY A 158 23.67 5.72 0.77
C GLY A 158 23.56 6.62 -0.48
N PHE A 159 22.48 6.52 -1.27
CA PHE A 159 22.33 7.35 -2.47
C PHE A 159 22.17 8.83 -2.15
N LYS A 160 23.05 9.67 -2.70
CA LYS A 160 23.05 11.12 -2.51
C LYS A 160 22.49 11.84 -3.73
N VAL A 161 21.47 12.66 -3.51
CA VAL A 161 20.85 13.53 -4.53
C VAL A 161 21.55 14.88 -4.69
N ALA A 162 22.46 15.22 -3.77
CA ALA A 162 23.14 16.52 -3.74
C ALA A 162 23.81 16.88 -5.08
N GLY A 163 23.54 18.09 -5.56
CA GLY A 163 24.08 18.67 -6.79
C GLY A 163 23.54 18.08 -8.10
N LYS A 164 22.61 17.12 -8.04
CA LYS A 164 22.04 16.48 -9.24
C LYS A 164 20.84 17.24 -9.79
N ARG A 165 20.62 17.14 -11.10
CA ARG A 165 19.35 17.46 -11.76
C ARG A 165 18.44 16.24 -11.71
N VAL A 166 17.26 16.40 -11.15
CA VAL A 166 16.38 15.29 -10.82
C VAL A 166 15.03 15.46 -11.49
N ALA A 167 14.54 14.43 -12.17
CA ALA A 167 13.14 14.35 -12.52
C ALA A 167 12.37 13.57 -11.44
N VAL A 168 11.34 14.17 -10.86
CA VAL A 168 10.40 13.48 -9.97
C VAL A 168 9.12 13.21 -10.76
N ILE A 169 8.83 11.93 -11.01
CA ILE A 169 7.64 11.51 -11.77
C ILE A 169 6.56 11.05 -10.80
N GLY A 170 5.50 11.85 -10.69
CA GLY A 170 4.33 11.58 -9.85
C GLY A 170 4.23 12.52 -8.65
N ASN A 171 3.00 12.96 -8.36
CA ASN A 171 2.67 13.90 -7.28
C ASN A 171 1.71 13.29 -6.24
N GLY A 172 1.71 11.96 -6.09
CA GLY A 172 1.08 11.30 -4.94
C GLY A 172 1.86 11.59 -3.65
N ALA A 173 1.50 10.90 -2.55
CA ALA A 173 2.14 11.09 -1.25
C ALA A 173 3.68 11.03 -1.31
N SER A 174 4.27 10.04 -1.98
CA SER A 174 5.74 9.93 -2.07
C SER A 174 6.38 11.09 -2.82
N GLY A 175 5.81 11.52 -3.95
CA GLY A 175 6.37 12.64 -4.71
C GLY A 175 6.26 13.97 -3.96
N GLN A 176 5.14 14.16 -3.26
CA GLN A 176 4.92 15.32 -2.41
C GLN A 176 5.83 15.38 -1.18
N GLN A 177 6.22 14.21 -0.64
CA GLN A 177 7.20 14.12 0.45
C GLN A 177 8.62 14.31 -0.06
N ILE A 178 8.99 13.69 -1.19
CA ILE A 178 10.35 13.78 -1.73
C ILE A 178 10.72 15.21 -2.11
N LEU A 179 9.88 15.89 -2.89
CA LEU A 179 10.21 17.20 -3.46
C LEU A 179 10.76 18.19 -2.42
N PRO A 180 10.05 18.52 -1.32
CA PRO A 180 10.56 19.46 -0.33
C PRO A 180 11.77 18.94 0.43
N ASN A 181 11.94 17.61 0.58
CA ASN A 181 13.04 17.02 1.34
C ASN A 181 14.34 16.93 0.54
N ILE A 182 14.30 16.95 -0.79
CA ILE A 182 15.50 16.95 -1.64
C ILE A 182 15.85 18.34 -2.19
N LEU A 183 14.88 19.25 -2.24
CA LEU A 183 15.01 20.60 -2.82
C LEU A 183 16.23 21.40 -2.34
N PRO A 184 16.63 21.38 -1.04
CA PRO A 184 17.80 22.11 -0.59
C PRO A 184 19.12 21.60 -1.20
N GLU A 185 19.21 20.32 -1.50
CA GLU A 185 20.46 19.64 -1.87
C GLU A 185 20.67 19.53 -3.39
N VAL A 186 19.59 19.38 -4.16
CA VAL A 186 19.63 19.23 -5.62
C VAL A 186 19.97 20.54 -6.34
N SER A 187 20.46 20.42 -7.57
CA SER A 187 20.69 21.59 -8.44
C SER A 187 19.39 22.05 -9.11
N HIS A 188 18.54 21.11 -9.53
CA HIS A 188 17.26 21.37 -10.22
C HIS A 188 16.30 20.18 -10.07
N ILE A 189 14.99 20.44 -10.08
CA ILE A 189 13.92 19.44 -10.09
C ILE A 189 12.96 19.69 -11.24
N ASP A 190 12.80 18.71 -12.12
CA ASP A 190 11.62 18.63 -12.99
C ASP A 190 10.56 17.79 -12.29
N HIS A 191 9.48 18.43 -11.84
CA HIS A 191 8.37 17.73 -11.19
C HIS A 191 7.28 17.40 -12.21
N ASN A 192 7.33 16.18 -12.75
CA ASN A 192 6.45 15.70 -13.79
C ASN A 192 5.21 15.02 -13.20
N LEU A 193 4.02 15.45 -13.60
CA LEU A 193 2.77 14.83 -13.17
C LEU A 193 1.67 14.90 -14.23
N ARG A 194 0.79 13.90 -14.20
CA ARG A 194 -0.37 13.82 -15.08
C ARG A 194 -1.65 14.40 -14.47
N THR A 195 -1.82 14.25 -13.16
CA THR A 195 -3.08 14.59 -12.49
C THR A 195 -2.80 15.35 -11.21
N LYS A 196 -3.32 16.57 -11.12
CA LYS A 196 -3.23 17.42 -9.94
C LYS A 196 -3.87 16.74 -8.72
N THR A 197 -3.38 17.03 -7.52
CA THR A 197 -3.81 16.38 -6.28
C THR A 197 -4.15 17.41 -5.21
N TRP A 198 -5.20 17.14 -4.43
CA TRP A 198 -5.57 17.98 -3.30
C TRP A 198 -4.48 17.94 -2.23
N VAL A 199 -4.07 19.12 -1.77
CA VAL A 199 -3.15 19.28 -0.63
C VAL A 199 -3.94 19.91 0.50
N THR A 200 -4.09 19.20 1.60
CA THR A 200 -4.97 19.60 2.70
C THR A 200 -4.22 20.32 3.81
N PRO A 201 -4.91 21.09 4.66
CA PRO A 201 -4.34 21.49 5.93
C PRO A 201 -4.04 20.25 6.79
N THR A 202 -3.00 20.32 7.59
CA THR A 202 -2.65 19.29 8.58
C THR A 202 -3.73 19.16 9.67
N PHE A 203 -4.43 20.26 9.96
CA PHE A 203 -5.63 20.29 10.81
C PHE A 203 -6.67 21.22 10.20
N ALA A 204 -7.92 20.76 10.10
CA ALA A 204 -9.04 21.66 9.87
C ALA A 204 -9.45 22.27 11.21
N GLY A 205 -9.40 23.60 11.34
CA GLY A 205 -10.22 24.29 12.33
C GLY A 205 -11.70 24.13 11.98
N ASN A 206 -12.57 24.02 12.98
CA ASN A 206 -14.02 23.89 12.86
C ASN A 206 -14.47 22.60 12.13
N LEU A 207 -14.46 21.49 12.87
CA LEU A 207 -15.06 20.22 12.46
C LEU A 207 -16.56 20.42 12.15
N HIS A 208 -17.02 19.90 11.02
CA HIS A 208 -18.46 19.87 10.70
C HIS A 208 -19.19 18.92 11.66
N GLU A 209 -20.42 19.27 12.02
CA GLU A 209 -21.31 18.38 12.75
C GLU A 209 -21.71 17.21 11.85
N ALA A 210 -21.49 15.98 12.32
CA ALA A 210 -21.88 14.77 11.59
C ALA A 210 -23.37 14.50 11.82
N THR A 211 -24.20 14.64 10.77
CA THR A 211 -25.61 14.25 10.79
C THR A 211 -25.86 13.10 9.81
N ALA A 212 -26.96 12.37 9.98
CA ALA A 212 -27.31 11.25 9.10
C ALA A 212 -27.45 11.68 7.62
N ASP A 213 -27.86 12.93 7.39
CA ASP A 213 -28.06 13.51 6.05
C ASP A 213 -26.78 14.14 5.47
N ALA A 214 -25.69 14.19 6.25
CA ALA A 214 -24.43 14.82 5.90
C ALA A 214 -23.22 13.89 6.10
N PRO A 215 -23.13 12.76 5.36
CA PRO A 215 -22.06 11.77 5.56
C PRO A 215 -20.66 12.24 5.09
N GLY A 216 -20.56 13.41 4.44
CA GLY A 216 -19.30 14.05 4.05
C GLY A 216 -18.54 13.41 2.89
N ASP A 217 -19.08 12.34 2.31
CA ASP A 217 -18.43 11.54 1.28
C ASP A 217 -19.27 11.34 0.01
N VAL A 218 -20.34 12.12 -0.18
CA VAL A 218 -21.24 12.04 -1.35
C VAL A 218 -20.82 13.06 -2.42
N ILE A 219 -20.79 12.64 -3.68
CA ILE A 219 -20.47 13.52 -4.81
C ILE A 219 -21.50 14.65 -4.90
N GLY A 220 -21.03 15.89 -5.04
CA GLY A 220 -21.88 17.05 -5.21
C GLY A 220 -22.63 17.50 -3.95
N SER A 221 -22.36 16.89 -2.79
CA SER A 221 -22.96 17.31 -1.53
C SER A 221 -22.47 18.69 -1.09
N LYS A 222 -23.28 19.38 -0.29
CA LYS A 222 -22.93 20.69 0.28
C LYS A 222 -21.65 20.61 1.11
N GLU A 223 -21.49 19.56 1.89
CA GLU A 223 -20.33 19.33 2.76
C GLU A 223 -19.06 19.13 1.95
N ASN A 224 -19.13 18.40 0.83
CA ASN A 224 -17.98 18.23 -0.04
C ASN A 224 -17.58 19.53 -0.74
N ALA A 225 -18.57 20.36 -1.13
CA ALA A 225 -18.32 21.69 -1.67
C ALA A 225 -17.67 22.61 -0.61
N GLU A 226 -18.15 22.60 0.63
CA GLU A 226 -17.54 23.35 1.74
C GLU A 226 -16.12 22.87 2.04
N LEU A 227 -15.87 21.56 1.99
CA LEU A 227 -14.54 20.98 2.13
C LEU A 227 -13.61 21.43 0.99
N ARG A 228 -14.11 21.45 -0.25
CA ARG A 228 -13.36 21.97 -1.41
C ARG A 228 -12.92 23.40 -1.15
N GLU A 229 -13.84 24.29 -0.78
CA GLU A 229 -13.51 25.71 -0.53
C GLU A 229 -12.50 25.89 0.60
N LYS A 230 -12.62 25.09 1.68
CA LYS A 230 -11.63 25.08 2.77
C LYS A 230 -10.24 24.67 2.30
N ILE A 231 -10.15 23.62 1.47
CA ILE A 231 -8.87 23.15 0.93
C ILE A 231 -8.29 24.18 -0.05
N ILE A 232 -9.10 24.76 -0.95
CA ILE A 232 -8.66 25.79 -1.89
C ILE A 232 -8.06 26.98 -1.14
N ARG A 233 -8.72 27.45 -0.07
CA ARG A 233 -8.21 28.53 0.76
C ARG A 233 -6.85 28.19 1.38
N CYS A 234 -6.72 27.00 1.96
CA CYS A 234 -5.44 26.54 2.52
C CYS A 234 -4.34 26.46 1.45
N MET A 235 -4.65 25.91 0.27
CA MET A 235 -3.70 25.84 -0.85
C MET A 235 -3.27 27.24 -1.28
N LYS A 236 -4.21 28.18 -1.41
CA LYS A 236 -3.94 29.57 -1.77
C LYS A 236 -3.05 30.28 -0.75
N GLU A 237 -3.34 30.12 0.54
CA GLU A 237 -2.52 30.66 1.63
C GLU A 237 -1.08 30.14 1.56
N ARG A 238 -0.91 28.83 1.35
CA ARG A 238 0.40 28.17 1.20
C ARG A 238 1.15 28.58 -0.06
N LEU A 239 0.44 28.99 -1.10
CA LEU A 239 0.98 29.58 -2.33
C LEU A 239 1.16 31.11 -2.21
N LYS A 240 1.08 31.67 -1.00
CA LYS A 240 1.24 33.12 -0.72
C LYS A 240 0.24 34.01 -1.47
N GLY A 241 -0.95 33.49 -1.74
CA GLY A 241 -2.02 34.21 -2.44
C GLY A 241 -1.90 34.22 -3.97
N ASP A 242 -0.96 33.50 -4.55
CA ASP A 242 -0.71 33.46 -6.00
C ASP A 242 -1.82 32.67 -6.73
N GLU A 243 -2.66 33.40 -7.48
CA GLU A 243 -3.80 32.84 -8.21
C GLU A 243 -3.38 32.01 -9.43
N ASP A 244 -2.33 32.41 -10.12
CA ASP A 244 -1.84 31.70 -11.31
C ASP A 244 -1.29 30.33 -10.90
N TRP A 245 -0.52 30.29 -9.81
CA TRP A 245 -0.07 29.03 -9.23
C TRP A 245 -1.22 28.17 -8.72
N LEU A 246 -2.21 28.77 -8.06
CA LEU A 246 -3.39 28.04 -7.59
C LEU A 246 -4.08 27.33 -8.77
N GLN A 247 -4.37 28.05 -9.86
CA GLN A 247 -4.96 27.47 -11.06
C GLN A 247 -4.11 26.33 -11.66
N ARG A 248 -2.78 26.48 -11.64
CA ARG A 248 -1.84 25.44 -12.10
C ARG A 248 -1.90 24.16 -11.27
N VAL A 249 -2.16 24.23 -9.96
CA VAL A 249 -2.17 23.05 -9.07
C VAL A 249 -3.56 22.54 -8.66
N LEU A 250 -4.63 23.27 -8.97
CA LEU A 250 -6.01 22.92 -8.59
C LEU A 250 -6.53 21.66 -9.29
N PRO A 251 -6.92 20.61 -8.54
CA PRO A 251 -7.57 19.43 -9.11
C PRO A 251 -9.00 19.70 -9.57
N ASP A 252 -9.44 18.94 -10.55
CA ASP A 252 -10.74 19.08 -11.19
C ASP A 252 -11.80 18.08 -10.70
N TYR A 253 -11.46 17.25 -9.70
CA TYR A 253 -12.31 16.22 -9.09
C TYR A 253 -12.58 16.51 -7.60
N ALA A 254 -13.58 15.87 -7.01
CA ALA A 254 -14.03 16.03 -5.63
C ALA A 254 -12.92 15.71 -4.59
N PRO A 255 -12.74 16.54 -3.54
CA PRO A 255 -11.94 16.16 -2.38
C PRO A 255 -12.38 14.81 -1.82
N GLY A 256 -11.41 13.94 -1.54
CA GLY A 256 -11.66 12.57 -1.07
C GLY A 256 -11.78 11.51 -2.17
N CYS A 257 -11.79 11.89 -3.46
CA CYS A 257 -11.71 10.90 -4.55
C CYS A 257 -10.39 10.12 -4.53
N LYS A 258 -9.29 10.81 -4.18
CA LYS A 258 -8.00 10.22 -3.80
C LYS A 258 -7.74 10.46 -2.32
N ARG A 259 -6.83 9.68 -1.74
CA ARG A 259 -6.32 9.93 -0.39
C ARG A 259 -5.80 11.36 -0.29
N LEU A 260 -6.31 12.10 0.69
CA LEU A 260 -5.89 13.47 0.97
C LEU A 260 -4.53 13.46 1.66
N THR A 261 -3.69 14.44 1.32
CA THR A 261 -2.29 14.49 1.75
C THR A 261 -1.94 15.88 2.29
N PRO A 262 -1.38 16.00 3.52
CA PRO A 262 -0.99 17.31 4.08
C PRO A 262 0.19 17.97 3.36
N ALA A 263 1.13 17.16 2.84
CA ALA A 263 2.25 17.58 2.00
C ALA A 263 3.03 18.82 2.51
N PRO A 264 3.57 18.83 3.74
CA PRO A 264 4.25 20.01 4.29
C PRO A 264 5.44 20.43 3.42
N GLY A 265 5.54 21.72 3.10
CA GLY A 265 6.60 22.29 2.25
C GLY A 265 6.44 22.03 0.75
N TYR A 266 5.50 21.19 0.33
CA TYR A 266 5.34 20.85 -1.09
C TYR A 266 4.91 22.03 -1.95
N LEU A 267 3.78 22.68 -1.62
CA LEU A 267 3.25 23.82 -2.40
C LEU A 267 4.24 24.99 -2.43
N GLU A 268 4.90 25.24 -1.29
CA GLU A 268 5.92 26.26 -1.14
C GLU A 268 7.15 25.92 -2.01
N GLY A 269 7.55 24.64 -2.04
CA GLY A 269 8.65 24.13 -2.85
C GLY A 269 8.39 24.25 -4.35
N LEU A 270 7.13 24.16 -4.80
CA LEU A 270 6.77 24.34 -6.21
C LEU A 270 7.09 25.74 -6.74
N GLN A 271 7.11 26.77 -5.89
CA GLN A 271 7.42 28.15 -6.28
C GLN A 271 8.94 28.44 -6.29
N SER A 272 9.79 27.44 -6.01
CA SER A 272 11.24 27.61 -6.05
C SER A 272 11.75 27.75 -7.48
N GLU A 273 12.74 28.62 -7.70
CA GLU A 273 13.44 28.78 -8.98
C GLU A 273 14.16 27.49 -9.44
N LYS A 274 14.41 26.54 -8.52
CA LYS A 274 14.99 25.23 -8.85
C LYS A 274 13.96 24.21 -9.33
N VAL A 275 12.68 24.56 -9.42
CA VAL A 275 11.60 23.60 -9.70
C VAL A 275 10.82 24.00 -10.94
N ASP A 276 10.85 23.12 -11.94
CA ASP A 276 9.93 23.16 -13.07
C ASP A 276 8.72 22.26 -12.79
N TYR A 277 7.53 22.86 -12.70
CA TYR A 277 6.27 22.13 -12.59
C TYR A 277 5.75 21.74 -13.98
N VAL A 278 6.00 20.47 -14.38
CA VAL A 278 5.78 19.98 -15.74
C VAL A 278 4.50 19.12 -15.82
N THR A 279 3.50 19.63 -16.54
CA THR A 279 2.22 18.93 -16.76
C THR A 279 2.12 18.26 -18.13
N ASP A 280 3.06 18.57 -19.04
CA ASP A 280 3.16 17.94 -20.35
C ASP A 280 3.55 16.46 -20.22
N ALA A 281 2.91 15.61 -21.01
CA ALA A 281 3.16 14.17 -20.98
C ALA A 281 4.60 13.86 -21.38
N ILE A 282 5.24 12.94 -20.65
CA ILE A 282 6.54 12.38 -21.04
C ILE A 282 6.30 11.45 -22.24
N VAL A 283 7.03 11.69 -23.33
CA VAL A 283 6.94 10.91 -24.57
C VAL A 283 8.02 9.83 -24.59
N SER A 284 9.25 10.22 -24.27
CA SER A 284 10.41 9.34 -24.28
C SER A 284 11.53 9.90 -23.41
N VAL A 285 12.60 9.12 -23.26
CA VAL A 285 13.90 9.58 -22.78
C VAL A 285 14.95 9.33 -23.84
N ASP A 286 16.02 10.13 -23.80
CA ASP A 286 17.28 9.81 -24.48
C ASP A 286 18.36 9.43 -23.45
N GLU A 287 19.62 9.45 -23.85
CA GLU A 287 20.73 9.02 -22.99
C GLU A 287 20.88 9.84 -21.70
N THR A 288 20.48 11.11 -21.70
CA THR A 288 20.71 12.03 -20.56
C THR A 288 19.51 12.90 -20.19
N GLY A 289 18.32 12.68 -20.77
CA GLY A 289 17.18 13.56 -20.52
C GLY A 289 15.80 12.99 -20.82
N ILE A 290 14.79 13.74 -20.39
CA ILE A 290 13.38 13.50 -20.62
C ILE A 290 12.88 14.40 -21.75
N ILE A 291 12.06 13.84 -22.65
CA ILE A 291 11.40 14.56 -23.73
C ILE A 291 9.89 14.53 -23.47
N THR A 292 9.27 15.71 -23.42
CA THR A 292 7.82 15.86 -23.21
C THR A 292 7.09 16.30 -24.48
N ALA A 293 5.76 16.22 -24.44
CA ALA A 293 4.88 16.48 -25.57
C ALA A 293 4.91 17.94 -26.08
N ASP A 294 5.39 18.88 -25.27
CA ASP A 294 5.67 20.27 -25.66
C ASP A 294 6.93 20.40 -26.55
N GLY A 295 7.60 19.29 -26.86
CA GLY A 295 8.83 19.25 -27.64
C GLY A 295 10.09 19.65 -26.86
N LYS A 296 9.97 19.96 -25.56
CA LYS A 296 11.12 20.31 -24.73
C LYS A 296 11.86 19.08 -24.26
N ARG A 297 13.17 19.14 -24.40
CA ARG A 297 14.11 18.21 -23.80
C ARG A 297 14.63 18.81 -22.50
N ARG A 298 14.57 18.04 -21.41
CA ARG A 298 15.12 18.44 -20.11
C ARG A 298 16.18 17.43 -19.68
N GLU A 299 17.38 17.92 -19.40
CA GLU A 299 18.51 17.07 -19.06
C GLU A 299 18.52 16.76 -17.57
N VAL A 300 18.60 15.48 -17.21
CA VAL A 300 18.50 15.00 -15.83
C VAL A 300 19.49 13.88 -15.57
N ASP A 301 20.08 13.88 -14.38
CA ASP A 301 21.05 12.86 -13.97
C ASP A 301 20.35 11.67 -13.29
N VAL A 302 19.15 11.91 -12.74
CA VAL A 302 18.36 10.94 -11.97
C VAL A 302 16.88 11.09 -12.30
N ILE A 303 16.20 9.95 -12.49
CA ILE A 303 14.75 9.88 -12.56
C ILE A 303 14.25 9.16 -11.31
N ILE A 304 13.46 9.86 -10.49
CA ILE A 304 12.78 9.34 -9.32
C ILE A 304 11.32 9.03 -9.70
N ALA A 305 10.99 7.76 -9.80
CA ALA A 305 9.65 7.25 -10.00
C ALA A 305 8.88 7.24 -8.65
N ALA A 306 8.06 8.26 -8.44
CA ALA A 306 7.04 8.34 -7.38
C ALA A 306 5.65 7.93 -7.94
N THR A 307 5.65 6.88 -8.76
CA THR A 307 4.54 6.45 -9.62
C THR A 307 3.57 5.47 -8.95
N GLY A 308 3.83 5.13 -7.68
CA GLY A 308 2.97 4.27 -6.87
C GLY A 308 3.29 2.79 -7.06
N PHE A 309 2.26 1.96 -6.95
CA PHE A 309 2.40 0.52 -6.85
C PHE A 309 1.46 -0.19 -7.82
N ASP A 310 1.62 -1.50 -7.97
CA ASP A 310 0.59 -2.34 -8.55
C ASP A 310 -0.64 -2.36 -7.62
N THR A 311 -1.78 -1.94 -8.14
CA THR A 311 -3.03 -1.77 -7.41
C THR A 311 -4.16 -2.56 -8.06
N THR A 312 -3.83 -3.67 -8.74
CA THR A 312 -4.81 -4.62 -9.28
C THR A 312 -5.52 -5.41 -8.18
N TYR A 313 -4.88 -5.56 -7.02
CA TYR A 313 -5.35 -6.39 -5.90
C TYR A 313 -5.48 -7.90 -6.21
N SER A 314 -5.01 -8.35 -7.38
CA SER A 314 -4.89 -9.78 -7.74
C SER A 314 -3.88 -10.50 -6.83
N ALA A 315 -3.96 -11.82 -6.71
CA ALA A 315 -3.00 -12.60 -5.91
C ALA A 315 -1.56 -12.41 -6.43
N ALA A 316 -0.58 -12.28 -5.53
CA ALA A 316 0.81 -11.96 -5.90
C ALA A 316 1.54 -13.12 -6.59
N PHE A 317 1.10 -14.34 -6.33
CA PHE A 317 1.59 -15.59 -6.89
C PHE A 317 0.38 -16.45 -7.31
N PRO A 318 0.55 -17.41 -8.22
CA PRO A 318 -0.49 -18.41 -8.52
C PRO A 318 -1.01 -19.07 -7.26
N LEU A 319 -2.30 -18.89 -6.99
CA LEU A 319 -2.96 -19.41 -5.81
C LEU A 319 -4.09 -20.30 -6.31
N VAL A 320 -3.86 -21.61 -6.31
CA VAL A 320 -4.74 -22.61 -6.91
C VAL A 320 -5.65 -23.20 -5.84
N GLY A 321 -6.96 -22.96 -5.96
CA GLY A 321 -7.97 -23.43 -5.01
C GLY A 321 -8.62 -24.73 -5.45
N ASN A 322 -9.90 -24.87 -5.09
CA ASN A 322 -10.74 -25.96 -5.59
C ASN A 322 -10.80 -25.96 -7.12
N ASP A 323 -11.02 -27.14 -7.70
CA ASP A 323 -11.20 -27.35 -9.14
C ASP A 323 -10.03 -26.89 -10.02
N GLY A 324 -8.85 -26.66 -9.42
CA GLY A 324 -7.65 -26.23 -10.12
C GLY A 324 -7.66 -24.76 -10.56
N ILE A 325 -8.57 -23.94 -10.02
CA ILE A 325 -8.74 -22.54 -10.39
C ILE A 325 -7.67 -21.67 -9.72
N ASP A 326 -6.95 -20.85 -10.49
CA ASP A 326 -6.02 -19.85 -9.97
C ASP A 326 -6.76 -18.54 -9.63
N LEU A 327 -6.71 -18.13 -8.36
CA LEU A 327 -7.28 -16.86 -7.90
C LEU A 327 -6.69 -15.64 -8.61
N ARG A 328 -5.39 -15.71 -8.95
CA ARG A 328 -4.70 -14.63 -9.64
C ARG A 328 -5.34 -14.37 -11.00
N GLU A 329 -5.63 -15.43 -11.74
CA GLU A 329 -6.28 -15.36 -13.05
C GLU A 329 -7.76 -15.01 -12.91
N LYS A 330 -8.48 -15.65 -11.97
CA LYS A 330 -9.90 -15.38 -11.72
C LYS A 330 -10.18 -13.90 -11.42
N TRP A 331 -9.32 -13.26 -10.63
CA TRP A 331 -9.42 -11.85 -10.23
C TRP A 331 -8.62 -10.88 -11.12
N ALA A 332 -7.92 -11.35 -12.15
CA ALA A 332 -7.24 -10.46 -13.07
C ALA A 332 -8.26 -9.54 -13.77
N PRO A 333 -7.91 -8.31 -14.20
CA PRO A 333 -8.84 -7.41 -14.89
C PRO A 333 -9.50 -8.00 -16.14
N ASP A 334 -8.84 -8.93 -16.80
CA ASP A 334 -9.28 -9.70 -17.96
C ASP A 334 -9.74 -11.13 -17.61
N GLY A 335 -9.78 -11.46 -16.31
CA GLY A 335 -10.23 -12.74 -15.78
C GLY A 335 -11.75 -12.88 -15.69
N GLU A 336 -12.21 -14.06 -15.27
CA GLU A 336 -13.64 -14.42 -15.17
C GLU A 336 -14.46 -13.41 -14.34
N ILE A 337 -13.94 -13.01 -13.17
CA ILE A 337 -14.62 -12.06 -12.29
C ILE A 337 -14.17 -10.63 -12.58
N GLY A 338 -12.92 -10.43 -13.00
CA GLY A 338 -12.40 -9.11 -13.33
C GLY A 338 -11.93 -8.27 -12.12
N TYR A 339 -12.23 -8.68 -10.89
CA TYR A 339 -11.90 -7.96 -9.65
C TYR A 339 -11.84 -8.90 -8.43
N PRO A 340 -11.28 -8.45 -7.28
CA PRO A 340 -11.27 -9.23 -6.05
C PRO A 340 -12.65 -9.36 -5.40
N GLU A 341 -13.43 -10.36 -5.80
CA GLU A 341 -14.69 -10.71 -5.15
C GLU A 341 -14.42 -11.45 -3.83
N THR A 342 -14.39 -10.70 -2.73
CA THR A 342 -14.07 -11.25 -1.40
C THR A 342 -15.30 -11.57 -0.56
N TYR A 343 -15.14 -12.47 0.42
CA TYR A 343 -16.05 -12.56 1.57
C TYR A 343 -15.53 -11.67 2.70
N LEU A 344 -16.24 -10.56 2.94
CA LEU A 344 -15.99 -9.57 4.00
C LEU A 344 -14.54 -9.03 4.02
N GLY A 345 -13.86 -8.96 2.87
CA GLY A 345 -12.47 -8.51 2.77
C GLY A 345 -11.44 -9.42 3.45
N THR A 346 -11.81 -10.66 3.80
CA THR A 346 -10.98 -11.58 4.60
C THR A 346 -10.72 -12.93 3.93
N MET A 347 -11.56 -13.35 3.00
CA MET A 347 -11.50 -14.67 2.35
C MET A 347 -11.92 -14.60 0.88
N ALA A 348 -11.63 -15.65 0.12
CA ALA A 348 -12.07 -15.81 -1.27
C ALA A 348 -12.86 -17.13 -1.43
N PRO A 349 -14.02 -17.14 -2.10
CA PRO A 349 -14.80 -18.36 -2.31
C PRO A 349 -14.08 -19.31 -3.28
N GLY A 350 -14.04 -20.58 -2.92
CA GLY A 350 -13.31 -21.61 -3.66
C GLY A 350 -11.85 -21.81 -3.19
N PHE A 351 -11.42 -21.07 -2.17
CA PHE A 351 -10.06 -21.13 -1.60
C PHE A 351 -10.15 -21.46 -0.11
N PRO A 352 -10.34 -22.74 0.26
CA PRO A 352 -10.57 -23.13 1.64
C PRO A 352 -9.37 -22.79 2.54
N ASN A 353 -9.64 -22.42 3.79
CA ASN A 353 -8.62 -22.07 4.79
C ASN A 353 -7.63 -20.96 4.36
N TYR A 354 -7.92 -20.25 3.25
CA TYR A 354 -7.15 -19.10 2.81
C TYR A 354 -7.76 -17.82 3.37
N PHE A 355 -6.92 -17.02 4.02
CA PHE A 355 -7.30 -15.74 4.58
C PHE A 355 -6.38 -14.63 4.09
N THR A 356 -6.89 -13.41 4.13
CA THR A 356 -6.14 -12.22 3.79
C THR A 356 -6.21 -11.18 4.91
N VAL A 357 -5.06 -10.64 5.29
CA VAL A 357 -4.96 -9.49 6.19
C VAL A 357 -4.87 -8.23 5.34
N LEU A 358 -5.88 -7.37 5.45
CA LEU A 358 -5.95 -6.08 4.76
C LEU A 358 -5.89 -6.20 3.22
N GLN A 359 -6.85 -6.94 2.66
CA GLN A 359 -7.05 -7.06 1.21
C GLN A 359 -7.97 -5.96 0.65
N ALA A 360 -8.44 -6.15 -0.59
CA ALA A 360 -9.62 -5.51 -1.12
C ALA A 360 -10.79 -5.60 -0.12
N GLN A 361 -11.52 -4.50 0.00
CA GLN A 361 -12.66 -4.29 0.90
C GLN A 361 -12.33 -4.45 2.39
N GLY A 362 -11.07 -4.71 2.76
CA GLY A 362 -10.64 -4.95 4.14
C GLY A 362 -10.35 -3.69 4.95
N ASN A 363 -10.55 -2.48 4.39
CA ASN A 363 -10.17 -1.23 5.03
C ASN A 363 -11.37 -0.26 5.18
N ALA A 364 -11.85 -0.08 6.41
CA ALA A 364 -12.95 0.83 6.70
C ALA A 364 -12.49 2.27 6.99
N ARG A 365 -13.30 3.23 6.53
CA ARG A 365 -13.05 4.66 6.81
C ARG A 365 -13.19 4.95 8.31
N GLY A 366 -12.37 5.89 8.79
CA GLY A 366 -12.37 6.33 10.18
C GLY A 366 -11.50 5.49 11.14
N GLY A 367 -10.88 4.40 10.67
CA GLY A 367 -9.90 3.62 11.44
C GLY A 367 -8.47 3.75 10.90
N THR A 368 -7.48 3.37 11.70
CA THR A 368 -6.07 3.32 11.28
C THR A 368 -5.73 1.96 10.70
N VAL A 369 -4.74 1.89 9.80
CA VAL A 369 -4.30 0.62 9.21
C VAL A 369 -3.93 -0.44 10.26
N PRO A 370 -3.17 -0.12 11.34
CA PRO A 370 -2.92 -1.08 12.43
C PRO A 370 -4.20 -1.66 13.04
N LEU A 371 -5.20 -0.83 13.34
CA LEU A 371 -6.48 -1.31 13.86
C LEU A 371 -7.23 -2.21 12.87
N GLN A 372 -7.19 -1.89 11.56
CA GLN A 372 -7.82 -2.73 10.54
C GLN A 372 -7.16 -4.12 10.46
N ILE A 373 -5.82 -4.16 10.59
CA ILE A 373 -5.00 -5.37 10.66
C ILE A 373 -5.39 -6.19 11.90
N GLU A 374 -5.48 -5.56 13.08
CA GLU A 374 -5.85 -6.24 14.32
C GLU A 374 -7.25 -6.87 14.25
N ILE A 375 -8.23 -6.18 13.66
CA ILE A 375 -9.57 -6.73 13.44
C ILE A 375 -9.50 -7.97 12.54
N ALA A 376 -8.78 -7.90 11.42
CA ALA A 376 -8.66 -9.04 10.50
C ALA A 376 -7.93 -10.22 11.18
N ALA A 377 -6.79 -9.96 11.82
CA ALA A 377 -6.01 -11.00 12.50
C ALA A 377 -6.80 -11.66 13.64
N THR A 378 -7.55 -10.88 14.42
CA THR A 378 -8.40 -11.40 15.50
C THR A 378 -9.52 -12.28 14.96
N TYR A 379 -10.19 -11.84 13.89
CA TYR A 379 -11.23 -12.64 13.22
C TYR A 379 -10.66 -13.96 12.67
N ILE A 380 -9.53 -13.90 11.96
CA ILE A 380 -8.84 -15.08 11.42
C ILE A 380 -8.46 -16.06 12.54
N ALA A 381 -7.90 -15.55 13.64
CA ALA A 381 -7.55 -16.39 14.80
C ALA A 381 -8.79 -17.07 15.43
N LYS A 382 -9.95 -16.39 15.45
CA LYS A 382 -11.22 -17.00 15.89
C LYS A 382 -11.71 -18.06 14.91
N CYS A 383 -11.60 -17.84 13.60
CA CYS A 383 -11.91 -18.83 12.57
C CYS A 383 -11.07 -20.09 12.73
N ILE A 384 -9.75 -19.96 12.81
CA ILE A 384 -8.81 -21.08 12.99
C ILE A 384 -9.14 -21.85 14.26
N ARG A 385 -9.38 -21.14 15.38
CA ARG A 385 -9.77 -21.78 16.64
C ARG A 385 -11.07 -22.55 16.52
N LYS A 386 -12.08 -22.01 15.83
CA LYS A 386 -13.36 -22.69 15.61
C LYS A 386 -13.17 -23.99 14.82
N VAL A 387 -12.37 -23.96 13.75
CA VAL A 387 -12.06 -25.16 12.94
C VAL A 387 -11.39 -26.23 13.80
N GLN A 388 -10.34 -25.83 14.54
CA GLN A 388 -9.57 -26.75 15.37
C GLN A 388 -10.36 -27.33 16.56
N THR A 389 -11.24 -26.55 17.21
CA THR A 389 -11.97 -27.00 18.40
C THR A 389 -13.30 -27.69 18.10
N GLN A 390 -13.85 -27.51 16.89
CA GLN A 390 -15.12 -28.12 16.48
C GLN A 390 -14.93 -29.21 15.43
N SER A 391 -13.70 -29.66 15.21
CA SER A 391 -13.34 -30.79 14.35
C SER A 391 -13.77 -30.62 12.89
N TYR A 392 -13.68 -29.39 12.36
CA TYR A 392 -13.81 -29.15 10.93
C TYR A 392 -12.44 -29.34 10.26
N ALA A 393 -12.42 -29.87 9.03
CA ALA A 393 -11.18 -29.98 8.25
C ALA A 393 -10.86 -28.66 7.52
N SER A 394 -11.89 -27.96 7.04
CA SER A 394 -11.72 -26.68 6.37
C SER A 394 -12.96 -25.79 6.48
N LEU A 395 -12.76 -24.51 6.19
CA LEU A 395 -13.83 -23.53 6.00
C LEU A 395 -13.64 -22.84 4.65
N ASN A 396 -14.74 -22.63 3.93
CA ASN A 396 -14.78 -21.98 2.63
C ASN A 396 -16.06 -21.15 2.54
N PRO A 397 -16.00 -19.83 2.27
CA PRO A 397 -17.21 -19.04 2.12
C PRO A 397 -17.99 -19.49 0.87
N ARG A 398 -19.32 -19.41 0.95
CA ARG A 398 -20.18 -19.63 -0.22
C ARG A 398 -19.97 -18.52 -1.23
N GLU A 399 -19.95 -18.84 -2.52
CA GLU A 399 -19.87 -17.86 -3.60
C GLU A 399 -20.98 -16.80 -3.53
N GLU A 400 -22.21 -17.22 -3.23
CA GLU A 400 -23.36 -16.32 -3.05
C GLU A 400 -23.10 -15.26 -1.97
N ALA A 401 -22.53 -15.65 -0.82
CA ALA A 401 -22.25 -14.72 0.27
C ALA A 401 -21.12 -13.73 -0.07
N ALA A 402 -20.14 -14.15 -0.87
CA ALA A 402 -19.13 -13.24 -1.39
C ALA A 402 -19.74 -12.25 -2.39
N ARG A 403 -20.55 -12.75 -3.34
CA ARG A 403 -21.24 -11.93 -4.34
C ARG A 403 -22.15 -10.89 -3.72
N GLU A 404 -23.01 -11.28 -2.78
CA GLU A 404 -23.91 -10.37 -2.06
C GLU A 404 -23.13 -9.25 -1.34
N PHE A 405 -22.01 -9.59 -0.71
CA PHE A 405 -21.15 -8.58 -0.09
C PHE A 405 -20.57 -7.60 -1.12
N ASN A 406 -20.15 -8.09 -2.28
CA ASN A 406 -19.60 -7.24 -3.35
C ASN A 406 -20.70 -6.38 -4.02
N ASP A 407 -21.93 -6.86 -4.12
CA ASP A 407 -23.09 -6.06 -4.55
C ASP A 407 -23.35 -4.92 -3.56
N ILE A 408 -23.25 -5.18 -2.24
CA ILE A 408 -23.32 -4.13 -1.21
C ILE A 408 -22.17 -3.13 -1.36
N VAL A 409 -20.93 -3.61 -1.63
CA VAL A 409 -19.78 -2.73 -1.89
C VAL A 409 -20.06 -1.79 -3.05
N ASN A 410 -20.51 -2.33 -4.19
CA ASN A 410 -20.83 -1.56 -5.37
C ASN A 410 -21.88 -0.49 -5.05
N GLY A 411 -23.04 -0.91 -4.55
CA GLY A 411 -24.15 0.00 -4.24
C GLY A 411 -23.80 1.06 -3.20
N TYR A 412 -22.94 0.73 -2.21
CA TYR A 412 -22.49 1.70 -1.21
C TYR A 412 -21.65 2.82 -1.81
N PHE A 413 -20.83 2.53 -2.83
CA PHE A 413 -19.90 3.48 -3.42
C PHE A 413 -20.44 4.24 -4.63
N ASP A 414 -21.58 3.85 -5.21
CA ASP A 414 -22.14 4.44 -6.45
C ASP A 414 -22.17 5.97 -6.46
N ASN A 415 -22.56 6.60 -5.35
CA ASN A 415 -22.68 8.06 -5.22
C ASN A 415 -21.56 8.72 -4.40
N LYS A 416 -20.49 7.99 -4.08
CA LYS A 416 -19.44 8.45 -3.17
C LYS A 416 -18.33 9.18 -3.90
N VAL A 417 -17.68 10.13 -3.25
CA VAL A 417 -16.57 10.93 -3.82
C VAL A 417 -15.46 10.09 -4.45
N THR A 418 -15.29 8.84 -4.00
CA THR A 418 -14.33 7.88 -4.55
C THR A 418 -14.64 7.44 -5.98
N THR A 419 -15.90 7.48 -6.42
CA THR A 419 -16.29 7.13 -7.80
C THR A 419 -16.25 8.31 -8.77
N ASP A 420 -15.84 9.50 -8.33
CA ASP A 420 -15.66 10.66 -9.23
C ASP A 420 -14.54 10.41 -10.27
N LYS A 421 -14.38 11.29 -11.28
CA LYS A 421 -13.50 11.14 -12.45
C LYS A 421 -12.00 10.96 -12.17
N CYS A 422 -11.55 11.06 -10.92
CA CYS A 422 -10.13 10.90 -10.58
C CYS A 422 -9.63 9.48 -10.88
N ASN A 423 -8.34 9.37 -11.20
CA ASN A 423 -7.62 8.09 -11.22
C ASN A 423 -6.98 7.83 -9.84
N SER A 424 -7.48 6.84 -9.11
CA SER A 424 -7.09 6.53 -7.72
C SER A 424 -6.81 5.04 -7.58
N TRP A 425 -5.80 4.70 -6.79
CA TRP A 425 -5.49 3.32 -6.43
C TRP A 425 -6.57 2.65 -5.55
N PHE A 426 -7.55 3.42 -5.09
CA PHE A 426 -8.72 2.93 -4.37
C PHE A 426 -9.66 2.07 -5.25
N LYS A 427 -9.53 2.14 -6.58
CA LYS A 427 -10.45 1.55 -7.55
C LYS A 427 -9.70 1.05 -8.78
N GLN A 428 -10.37 0.24 -9.60
CA GLN A 428 -9.75 -0.43 -10.75
C GLN A 428 -9.29 0.49 -11.87
N GLY A 429 -9.86 1.69 -11.98
CA GLY A 429 -9.51 2.64 -13.02
C GLY A 429 -9.94 4.08 -12.73
N ALA A 430 -9.83 4.94 -13.74
CA ALA A 430 -10.35 6.30 -13.65
C ALA A 430 -11.89 6.31 -13.69
N GLY A 431 -12.52 7.29 -13.06
CA GLY A 431 -13.99 7.43 -13.06
C GLY A 431 -14.71 6.43 -12.16
N ALA A 432 -16.00 6.24 -12.41
CA ALA A 432 -16.87 5.35 -11.64
C ALA A 432 -16.56 3.88 -12.00
N THR A 433 -15.51 3.35 -11.39
CA THR A 433 -15.10 1.94 -11.50
C THR A 433 -15.17 1.28 -10.12
N HIS A 434 -15.12 -0.05 -10.10
CA HIS A 434 -15.23 -0.84 -8.88
C HIS A 434 -14.23 -0.37 -7.82
N VAL A 435 -14.75 -0.10 -6.61
CA VAL A 435 -13.93 0.31 -5.47
C VAL A 435 -13.30 -0.93 -4.85
N LEU A 436 -11.96 -0.98 -4.88
CA LEU A 436 -11.19 -2.14 -4.47
C LEU A 436 -10.91 -2.14 -2.98
N ILE A 437 -10.39 -1.05 -2.40
CA ILE A 437 -9.82 -1.10 -1.05
C ILE A 437 -10.87 -1.04 0.07
N ALA A 438 -11.93 -0.28 -0.14
CA ALA A 438 -12.70 0.28 0.96
C ALA A 438 -13.83 -0.65 1.41
N TRP A 439 -13.98 -0.80 2.72
CA TRP A 439 -15.14 -1.44 3.32
C TRP A 439 -16.39 -0.56 3.15
N PRO A 440 -17.58 -1.13 2.87
CA PRO A 440 -18.82 -0.38 2.67
C PRO A 440 -19.45 0.02 4.00
N GLY A 441 -18.77 0.90 4.74
CA GLY A 441 -19.24 1.41 6.02
C GLY A 441 -18.14 1.96 6.93
N THR A 442 -18.51 2.21 8.18
CA THR A 442 -17.60 2.76 9.18
C THR A 442 -16.68 1.69 9.78
N PHE A 443 -15.60 2.14 10.41
CA PHE A 443 -14.77 1.29 11.26
C PHE A 443 -15.58 0.45 12.27
N HIS A 444 -16.53 1.07 12.99
CA HIS A 444 -17.36 0.36 13.97
C HIS A 444 -18.25 -0.70 13.33
N HIS A 445 -18.83 -0.40 12.16
CA HIS A 445 -19.60 -1.39 11.40
C HIS A 445 -18.74 -2.61 11.05
N ARG A 446 -17.53 -2.41 10.51
CA ARG A 446 -16.61 -3.50 10.21
C ARG A 446 -16.23 -4.30 11.45
N ALA A 447 -15.90 -3.62 12.55
CA ALA A 447 -15.52 -4.27 13.80
C ALA A 447 -16.65 -5.12 14.39
N ASP A 448 -17.91 -4.69 14.25
CA ASP A 448 -19.09 -5.45 14.66
C ASP A 448 -19.32 -6.68 13.78
N ILE A 449 -19.27 -6.51 12.45
CA ILE A 449 -19.46 -7.60 11.49
C ILE A 449 -18.37 -8.69 11.61
N LEU A 450 -17.12 -8.29 11.84
CA LEU A 450 -15.99 -9.20 12.05
C LEU A 450 -15.76 -9.53 13.54
N ARG A 451 -16.75 -9.29 14.41
CA ARG A 451 -16.59 -9.62 15.84
C ARG A 451 -16.37 -11.11 16.03
N ASP A 452 -17.21 -11.96 15.44
CA ASP A 452 -17.15 -13.41 15.59
C ASP A 452 -17.46 -14.12 14.25
N PRO A 453 -16.78 -15.24 13.94
CA PRO A 453 -17.10 -16.04 12.77
C PRO A 453 -18.46 -16.71 12.94
N ARG A 454 -19.31 -16.59 11.92
CA ARG A 454 -20.65 -17.19 11.90
C ARG A 454 -20.59 -18.71 11.91
#